data_AF-A0A1H2WFY4-F1
#
_entry.id   AF-A0A1H2WFY4-F1
#
_cell.length_a   1.000
_cell.length_b   1.000
_cell.length_c   1.000
_cell.angle_alpha   90.00
_cell.angle_beta   90.00
_cell.angle_gamma   90.00
#
_symmetry.space_group_name_H-M   'P 1'
#
loop_
_entity.id
_entity.type
_entity.pdbx_description
1 polymer ?
#
loop_
_entity_poly.entity_id
_entity_poly.type
_entity_poly.pdbx_seq_one_letter_code
_entity_poly.pdbx_strand_id
1 'polypeptide(L)'
;MIKDQPLPPGAHSEPGFWLETSNHRKWLMDQAMRQLEFFSASCRNGPGFFILGHDGSPLPGEPQELHTTTRLIHSYALGHLAGFRGAERIIDHGMAYLESHHKDRDHGGNPKATT
;
A
#
# COMPACT_ATOMS: atom_id res chain seq x y z
N MET A 1 -9.86 23.44 39.23
CA MET A 1 -9.60 23.33 37.79
C MET A 1 -8.91 22.00 37.53
N ILE A 2 -9.68 20.95 37.24
CA ILE A 2 -9.12 19.67 36.76
C ILE A 2 -9.25 19.73 35.24
N LYS A 3 -8.13 19.65 34.52
CA LYS A 3 -8.10 19.61 33.06
C LYS A 3 -8.78 18.31 32.61
N ASP A 4 -9.81 18.42 31.78
CA ASP A 4 -10.25 17.33 30.90
C ASP A 4 -9.06 16.91 30.04
N GLN A 5 -8.34 15.88 30.46
CA GLN A 5 -7.38 15.19 29.62
C GLN A 5 -8.18 14.13 28.83
N PRO A 6 -8.13 14.14 27.49
CA PRO A 6 -8.87 13.17 26.70
C PRO A 6 -8.40 11.76 27.08
N LEU A 7 -9.35 10.91 27.45
CA LEU A 7 -9.08 9.52 27.77
C LEU A 7 -8.53 8.81 26.51
N PRO A 8 -7.54 7.93 26.66
CA PRO A 8 -7.08 7.08 25.55
C PRO A 8 -8.24 6.28 24.96
N PRO A 9 -8.38 6.15 23.63
CA PRO A 9 -9.33 5.22 23.05
C PRO A 9 -9.06 3.78 23.53
N GLY A 10 -10.07 2.94 23.79
CA GLY A 10 -9.85 1.52 24.15
C GLY A 10 -9.95 1.18 25.65
N ALA A 11 -9.72 -0.09 25.99
CA ALA A 11 -9.99 -0.64 27.31
C ALA A 11 -9.04 -0.07 28.39
N HIS A 12 -9.60 0.51 29.45
CA HIS A 12 -8.89 1.19 30.52
C HIS A 12 -8.12 0.26 31.49
N SER A 13 -8.14 -1.05 31.26
CA SER A 13 -7.47 -2.05 32.10
C SER A 13 -6.01 -2.30 31.73
N GLU A 14 -5.50 -1.73 30.64
CA GLU A 14 -4.11 -1.92 30.20
C GLU A 14 -3.18 -0.84 30.79
N PRO A 15 -2.02 -1.20 31.37
CA PRO A 15 -1.05 -0.23 31.87
C PRO A 15 -0.34 0.46 30.70
N GLY A 16 -0.60 1.77 30.52
CA GLY A 16 0.03 2.62 29.50
C GLY A 16 -0.91 3.04 28.38
N PHE A 17 -0.40 3.77 27.39
CA PHE A 17 -1.21 4.10 26.21
C PHE A 17 -1.39 2.81 25.41
N TRP A 18 -2.61 2.30 25.33
CA TRP A 18 -2.98 1.07 24.60
C TRP A 18 -2.32 0.95 23.21
N LEU A 19 -2.05 2.06 22.52
CA LEU A 19 -1.33 2.12 21.24
C LEU A 19 0.08 1.48 21.28
N GLU A 20 0.74 1.51 22.43
CA GLU A 20 2.10 1.01 22.62
C GLU A 20 2.14 -0.45 23.10
N THR A 21 1.00 -1.01 23.48
CA THR A 21 0.94 -2.39 23.95
C THR A 21 1.35 -3.36 22.84
N SER A 22 2.10 -4.40 23.18
CA SER A 22 2.53 -5.42 22.22
C SER A 22 1.33 -6.10 21.53
N ASN A 23 0.23 -6.29 22.25
CA ASN A 23 -1.02 -6.83 21.69
C ASN A 23 -1.61 -5.92 20.62
N HIS A 24 -1.69 -4.62 20.87
CA HIS A 24 -2.20 -3.68 19.88
C HIS A 24 -1.26 -3.54 18.67
N ARG A 25 0.06 -3.46 18.90
CA ARG A 25 1.06 -3.44 17.83
C ARG A 25 0.99 -4.68 16.95
N LYS A 26 0.81 -5.87 17.55
CA LYS A 26 0.60 -7.12 16.82
C LYS A 26 -0.70 -7.05 15.99
N TRP A 27 -1.79 -6.58 16.58
CA TRP A 27 -3.06 -6.43 15.86
C TRP A 27 -2.93 -5.48 14.66
N LEU A 28 -2.26 -4.33 14.81
CA LEU A 28 -2.00 -3.41 13.70
C LEU A 28 -1.18 -4.05 12.58
N MET A 29 -0.15 -4.83 12.93
CA MET A 29 0.63 -5.58 11.95
C MET A 29 -0.24 -6.59 11.20
N ASP A 30 -1.06 -7.36 11.92
CA ASP A 30 -2.00 -8.33 11.32
C ASP A 30 -3.02 -7.61 10.40
N GLN A 31 -3.51 -6.42 10.76
CA GLN A 31 -4.36 -5.60 9.89
C GLN A 31 -3.64 -5.12 8.64
N ALA A 32 -2.39 -4.64 8.78
CA ALA A 32 -1.59 -4.19 7.64
C ALA A 32 -1.36 -5.34 6.63
N MET A 33 -1.04 -6.54 7.13
CA MET A 33 -0.86 -7.72 6.27
C MET A 33 -2.15 -8.08 5.52
N ARG A 34 -3.31 -8.04 6.19
CA ARG A 34 -4.62 -8.27 5.54
C ARG A 34 -4.93 -7.26 4.45
N GLN A 35 -4.55 -6.00 4.64
CA GLN A 35 -4.73 -4.96 3.61
C GLN A 35 -3.83 -5.25 2.40
N LEU A 36 -2.57 -5.63 2.61
CA LEU A 36 -1.68 -6.03 1.53
C LEU A 36 -2.21 -7.26 0.77
N GLU A 37 -2.72 -8.27 1.47
CA GLU A 37 -3.37 -9.43 0.83
C GLU A 37 -4.56 -9.01 -0.02
N PHE A 38 -5.45 -8.17 0.51
CA PHE A 38 -6.62 -7.67 -0.21
C PHE A 38 -6.24 -6.93 -1.49
N PHE A 39 -5.32 -5.96 -1.39
CA PHE A 39 -4.92 -5.16 -2.55
C PHE A 39 -4.06 -5.92 -3.56
N SER A 40 -3.57 -7.12 -3.24
CA SER A 40 -2.77 -7.92 -4.18
C SER A 40 -3.57 -8.36 -5.41
N ALA A 41 -4.90 -8.42 -5.28
CA ALA A 41 -5.84 -8.69 -6.36
C ALA A 41 -5.93 -7.56 -7.40
N SER A 42 -5.38 -6.38 -7.12
CA SER A 42 -5.38 -5.24 -8.07
C SER A 42 -4.43 -5.43 -9.24
N CYS A 43 -3.48 -6.38 -9.15
CA CYS A 43 -2.48 -6.60 -10.20
C CYS A 43 -3.14 -7.10 -11.50
N ARG A 44 -2.89 -6.41 -12.61
CA ARG A 44 -3.46 -6.77 -13.93
C ARG A 44 -2.55 -7.76 -14.67
N ASN A 45 -3.15 -8.57 -15.55
CA ASN A 45 -2.43 -9.28 -16.62
C ASN A 45 -2.13 -8.32 -17.79
N GLY A 46 -1.43 -7.22 -17.48
CA GLY A 46 -1.18 -6.09 -18.37
C GLY A 46 -0.68 -4.86 -17.56
N PRO A 47 -0.38 -3.72 -18.20
CA PRO A 47 0.12 -2.54 -17.49
C PRO A 47 -0.90 -2.01 -16.46
N GLY A 48 -0.38 -1.54 -15.32
CA GLY A 48 -1.16 -0.86 -14.28
C GLY A 48 -1.95 -1.79 -13.37
N PHE A 49 -2.87 -1.19 -12.61
CA PHE A 49 -3.66 -1.84 -11.57
C PHE A 49 -5.16 -1.60 -11.77
N PHE A 50 -5.97 -2.55 -11.33
CA PHE A 50 -7.43 -2.41 -11.25
C PHE A 50 -7.84 -1.65 -9.98
N ILE A 51 -8.97 -0.94 -10.06
CA ILE A 51 -9.72 -0.55 -8.86
C ILE A 51 -10.41 -1.80 -8.32
N LEU A 52 -10.42 -1.99 -7.00
CA LEU A 52 -11.11 -3.11 -6.37
C LEU A 52 -12.47 -2.67 -5.82
N GLY A 53 -13.47 -3.54 -5.97
CA GLY A 53 -14.73 -3.44 -5.26
C GLY A 53 -14.57 -3.73 -3.77
N HIS A 54 -15.64 -3.52 -2.99
CA HIS A 54 -15.62 -3.77 -1.54
C HIS A 54 -15.38 -5.25 -1.19
N ASP A 55 -15.63 -6.16 -2.12
CA ASP A 55 -15.37 -7.59 -2.01
C ASP A 55 -13.97 -8.00 -2.47
N GLY A 56 -13.15 -7.04 -2.93
CA GLY A 56 -11.82 -7.28 -3.48
C GLY A 56 -11.82 -7.72 -4.95
N SER A 57 -12.99 -7.76 -5.60
CA SER A 57 -13.06 -8.08 -7.03
C SER A 57 -12.50 -6.92 -7.88
N PRO A 58 -11.71 -7.20 -8.93
CA PRO A 58 -11.30 -6.17 -9.87
C PRO A 58 -12.50 -5.60 -10.62
N LEU A 59 -12.70 -4.29 -10.54
CA LEU A 59 -13.72 -3.60 -11.30
C LEU A 59 -13.23 -3.34 -12.74
N PRO A 60 -14.07 -3.59 -13.76
CA PRO A 60 -13.74 -3.24 -15.14
C PRO A 60 -13.70 -1.72 -15.31
N GLY A 61 -12.69 -1.22 -16.02
CA GLY A 61 -12.55 0.21 -16.27
C GLY A 61 -11.13 0.63 -16.63
N GLU A 62 -10.93 1.94 -16.68
CA GLU A 62 -9.62 2.54 -16.92
C GLU A 62 -8.60 2.13 -15.83
N PRO A 63 -7.30 2.02 -16.17
CA PRO A 63 -6.25 1.80 -15.19
C PRO A 63 -6.30 2.82 -14.05
N GLN A 64 -5.86 2.42 -12.85
CA GLN A 64 -5.72 3.35 -11.74
C GLN A 64 -4.85 4.57 -12.11
N GLU A 65 -5.33 5.74 -11.68
CA GLU A 65 -4.61 7.01 -11.74
C GLU A 65 -3.20 6.91 -11.12
N LEU A 66 -2.27 7.72 -11.63
CA LEU A 66 -0.86 7.77 -11.23
C LEU A 66 -0.66 7.80 -9.70
N HIS A 67 -1.43 8.63 -9.01
CA HIS A 67 -1.35 8.81 -7.56
C HIS A 67 -1.74 7.55 -6.76
N THR A 68 -2.63 6.71 -7.32
CA THR A 68 -3.03 5.47 -6.67
C THR A 68 -1.96 4.41 -6.84
N THR A 69 -1.34 4.35 -8.03
CA THR A 69 -0.22 3.44 -8.31
C THR A 69 0.99 3.75 -7.42
N THR A 70 1.38 5.01 -7.26
CA THR A 70 2.52 5.38 -6.40
C THR A 70 2.27 5.08 -4.93
N ARG A 71 1.04 5.31 -4.43
CA ARG A 71 0.64 4.92 -3.05
C ARG A 71 0.64 3.42 -2.84
N LEU A 72 0.26 2.65 -3.86
CA LEU A 72 0.30 1.20 -3.83
C LEU A 72 1.74 0.71 -3.73
N ILE A 73 2.61 1.15 -4.63
CA ILE A 73 4.05 0.82 -4.62
C ILE A 73 4.69 1.15 -3.26
N HIS A 74 4.42 2.34 -2.73
CA HIS A 74 4.93 2.74 -1.41
C HIS A 74 4.46 1.80 -0.29
N SER A 75 3.16 1.47 -0.26
CA SER A 75 2.60 0.54 0.74
C SER A 75 3.24 -0.84 0.65
N TYR A 76 3.49 -1.34 -0.55
CA TYR A 76 4.16 -2.63 -0.75
C TYR A 76 5.65 -2.59 -0.45
N ALA A 77 6.34 -1.47 -0.66
CA ALA A 77 7.73 -1.31 -0.21
C ALA A 77 7.83 -1.40 1.32
N LEU A 78 6.91 -0.76 2.06
CA LEU A 78 6.82 -0.93 3.51
C LEU A 78 6.46 -2.38 3.89
N GLY A 79 5.55 -3.02 3.14
CA GLY A 79 5.21 -4.42 3.31
C GLY A 79 6.40 -5.36 3.12
N HIS A 80 7.23 -5.13 2.10
CA HIS A 80 8.46 -5.88 1.84
C HIS A 80 9.42 -5.78 3.03
N LEU A 81 9.67 -4.56 3.52
CA LEU A 81 10.50 -4.34 4.71
C LEU A 81 9.93 -5.01 5.97
N ALA A 82 8.61 -5.13 6.06
CA ALA A 82 7.92 -5.84 7.14
C ALA A 82 7.82 -7.36 6.93
N GLY A 83 8.36 -7.91 5.83
CA GLY A 83 8.39 -9.35 5.54
C GLY A 83 7.17 -9.91 4.81
N PHE A 84 6.34 -9.06 4.20
CA PHE A 84 5.19 -9.51 3.40
C PHE A 84 5.64 -10.23 2.12
N ARG A 85 5.23 -11.50 1.97
CA ARG A 85 5.58 -12.31 0.79
C ARG A 85 4.81 -11.85 -0.44
N GLY A 86 5.51 -11.71 -1.56
CA GLY A 86 4.91 -11.30 -2.83
C GLY A 86 4.82 -9.78 -3.04
N ALA A 87 5.35 -8.99 -2.10
CA ALA A 87 5.41 -7.53 -2.24
C ALA A 87 6.22 -7.09 -3.47
N GLU A 88 7.37 -7.73 -3.71
CA GLU A 88 8.29 -7.43 -4.81
C GLU A 88 7.57 -7.44 -6.17
N ARG A 89 6.71 -8.44 -6.41
CA ARG A 89 5.95 -8.54 -7.65
C ARG A 89 5.10 -7.29 -7.93
N ILE A 90 4.45 -6.75 -6.89
CA ILE A 90 3.61 -5.55 -7.03
C ILE A 90 4.46 -4.30 -7.22
N ILE A 91 5.59 -4.22 -6.51
CA ILE A 91 6.56 -3.12 -6.64
C ILE A 91 7.10 -3.09 -8.08
N ASP A 92 7.63 -4.21 -8.57
CA ASP A 92 8.24 -4.31 -9.90
C ASP A 92 7.21 -4.01 -11.00
N HIS A 93 6.01 -4.56 -10.90
CA HIS A 93 4.92 -4.28 -11.84
C HIS A 93 4.54 -2.81 -11.86
N GLY A 94 4.44 -2.18 -10.68
CA GLY A 94 4.14 -0.77 -10.56
C GLY A 94 5.25 0.12 -11.12
N MET A 95 6.52 -0.19 -10.83
CA MET A 95 7.67 0.53 -11.35
C MET A 95 7.74 0.44 -12.88
N ALA A 96 7.48 -0.74 -13.46
CA ALA A 96 7.40 -0.91 -14.91
C ALA A 96 6.25 -0.10 -15.53
N TYR A 97 5.11 0.01 -14.86
CA TYR A 97 3.99 0.83 -15.31
C TYR A 97 4.32 2.34 -15.27
N LEU A 98 4.96 2.83 -14.21
CA LEU A 98 5.39 4.22 -14.10
C LEU A 98 6.38 4.60 -15.21
N GLU A 99 7.36 3.74 -15.45
CA GLU A 99 8.39 3.93 -16.49
C GLU A 99 7.79 3.98 -17.91
N SER A 100 6.78 3.14 -18.19
CA SER A 100 6.22 3.01 -19.54
C SER A 100 5.13 4.03 -19.88
N HIS A 101 4.34 4.48 -18.91
CA HIS A 101 3.12 5.29 -19.17
C HIS A 101 3.19 6.71 -18.61
N HIS A 102 4.14 7.01 -17.70
CA HIS A 102 4.21 8.32 -17.03
C HIS A 102 5.59 8.99 -17.10
N LYS A 103 6.54 8.41 -17.85
CA LYS A 103 7.72 9.18 -18.27
C LYS A 103 7.29 10.18 -19.32
N ASP A 104 7.32 11.46 -18.95
CA ASP A 104 7.32 12.55 -19.91
C ASP A 104 8.54 12.38 -20.82
N ARG A 105 8.31 11.94 -22.06
CA ARG A 105 9.37 11.76 -23.07
C ARG A 105 9.93 13.11 -23.53
N ASP A 106 9.23 14.21 -23.30
CA ASP A 106 9.63 15.54 -23.77
C ASP A 106 10.52 16.30 -22.76
N HIS A 107 10.50 15.95 -21.47
CA HIS A 107 11.30 16.64 -20.43
C HIS A 107 12.16 15.72 -19.53
N GLY A 108 12.82 14.72 -20.11
CA GLY A 108 14.14 14.28 -19.62
C GLY A 108 14.21 13.15 -18.59
N GLY A 109 13.89 11.92 -19.02
CA GLY A 109 14.34 10.69 -18.34
C GLY A 109 14.83 9.66 -19.36
N ASN A 110 16.07 9.77 -19.81
CA ASN A 110 16.70 8.96 -20.88
C ASN A 110 16.30 7.46 -20.88
N PRO A 111 15.91 6.90 -22.03
CA PRO A 111 16.17 5.51 -22.37
C PRO A 111 17.49 5.41 -23.15
N LYS A 112 18.52 4.86 -22.52
CA LYS A 112 19.63 4.20 -23.23
C LYS A 112 19.80 2.82 -22.60
N ALA A 113 19.97 1.71 -23.31
CA ALA A 113 20.26 1.53 -24.72
C ALA A 113 19.68 0.20 -25.21
N THR A 114 19.29 0.19 -26.48
CA THR A 114 19.27 -0.99 -27.33
C THR A 114 20.66 -1.61 -27.41
N THR A 115 20.80 -2.90 -27.13
CA THR A 115 21.66 -3.85 -27.86
C THR A 115 21.10 -5.24 -27.63
#